data_AF-A0A6A5U4E3-F1
#
_entry.id   AF-A0A6A5U4E3-F1
#
_cell.length_a   1.000
_cell.length_b   1.000
_cell.length_c   1.000
_cell.angle_alpha   90.00
_cell.angle_beta   90.00
_cell.angle_gamma   90.00
#
_symmetry.space_group_name_H-M   'P 1'
#
loop_
_entity.id
_entity.type
_entity.pdbx_description
1 polymer ?
#
loop_
_entity_poly.entity_id
_entity_poly.type
_entity_poly.pdbx_seq_one_letter_code
_entity_poly.pdbx_strand_id
1 'polypeptide(L)'
;MPRLEYIDHPDFPASALIDHPHILKDNDRPSEVDDIKNLRLCDAIATLLHHLEAKQPGILRSFFSPNLKYFKFTRFSERGNMRNFFLCRKGEYVTTGRFEYNPGEGNRIEWTFLSNSTIEENGSWRPVYGCWKACSQPPVDSFLDEWITHIGGRPFMPEEVSDEKMVPKAAFALGKIICERKLWEEHDQPTFTFETKMEYTSEAPLGPELMDHDHISEPGIALRLASAK
;
A
#
# COMPACT_ATOMS: atom_id res chain seq x y z
N MET A 1 27.60 -7.79 4.08
CA MET A 1 26.26 -7.58 4.67
C MET A 1 25.37 -8.67 4.10
N PRO A 2 24.63 -9.45 4.91
CA PRO A 2 23.68 -10.43 4.40
C PRO A 2 22.61 -9.71 3.55
N ARG A 3 22.21 -10.35 2.45
CA ARG A 3 21.17 -9.86 1.56
C ARG A 3 19.86 -10.53 1.99
N LEU A 4 18.78 -9.76 2.07
CA LEU A 4 17.43 -10.33 2.26
C LEU A 4 17.19 -11.42 1.22
N GLU A 5 16.57 -12.53 1.63
CA GLU A 5 16.20 -13.61 0.72
C GLU A 5 14.89 -13.28 0.01
N TYR A 6 14.92 -13.34 -1.33
CA TYR A 6 13.75 -13.13 -2.18
C TYR A 6 13.26 -14.44 -2.78
N ILE A 7 11.96 -14.52 -3.06
CA ILE A 7 11.37 -15.57 -3.87
C ILE A 7 11.24 -15.10 -5.32
N ASP A 8 11.48 -16.01 -6.27
CA ASP A 8 11.21 -15.73 -7.67
C ASP A 8 9.70 -15.74 -7.95
N HIS A 9 9.22 -14.66 -8.56
CA HIS A 9 7.87 -14.54 -9.08
C HIS A 9 7.91 -14.14 -10.56
N PRO A 10 7.01 -14.67 -11.43
CA PRO A 10 7.05 -14.39 -12.86
C PRO A 10 7.11 -12.90 -13.21
N ASP A 11 6.36 -12.08 -12.47
CA ASP A 11 6.30 -10.63 -12.68
C ASP A 11 7.25 -9.83 -11.75
N PHE A 12 7.84 -10.47 -10.74
CA PHE A 12 8.70 -9.84 -9.72
C PHE A 12 9.90 -10.75 -9.41
N PRO A 13 10.85 -10.90 -10.34
CA PRO A 13 11.97 -11.82 -10.19
C PRO A 13 12.93 -11.36 -9.09
N ALA A 14 13.57 -12.30 -8.38
CA ALA A 14 14.56 -12.00 -7.35
C ALA A 14 15.81 -11.29 -7.90
N SER A 15 16.01 -11.34 -9.23
CA SER A 15 17.09 -10.68 -9.96
C SER A 15 16.80 -9.24 -10.37
N ALA A 16 15.62 -8.69 -10.03
CA ALA A 16 15.27 -7.32 -10.37
C ALA A 16 16.25 -6.30 -9.75
N LEU A 17 16.25 -5.09 -10.33
CA LEU A 17 17.14 -4.03 -9.90
C LEU A 17 16.76 -3.51 -8.51
N ILE A 18 17.72 -2.84 -7.88
CA ILE A 18 17.47 -2.04 -6.69
C ILE A 18 16.29 -1.08 -6.93
N ASP A 19 15.50 -0.85 -5.88
CA ASP A 19 14.30 0.00 -5.86
C ASP A 19 13.14 -0.51 -6.74
N HIS A 20 13.22 -1.74 -7.26
CA HIS A 20 12.07 -2.44 -7.80
C HIS A 20 11.46 -3.34 -6.73
N PRO A 21 10.14 -3.60 -6.77
CA PRO A 21 9.49 -4.50 -5.83
C PRO A 21 9.98 -5.94 -5.98
N HIS A 22 10.41 -6.53 -4.86
CA HIS A 22 10.69 -7.96 -4.72
C HIS A 22 9.75 -8.59 -3.69
N ILE A 23 9.59 -9.91 -3.77
CA ILE A 23 8.83 -10.67 -2.78
C ILE A 23 9.81 -11.30 -1.79
N LEU A 24 9.69 -10.93 -0.52
CA LEU A 24 10.51 -11.45 0.57
C LEU A 24 10.08 -12.86 0.95
N LYS A 25 11.03 -13.68 1.39
CA LYS A 25 10.77 -15.04 1.88
C LYS A 25 10.24 -15.04 3.32
N ASP A 26 9.15 -15.78 3.58
CA ASP A 26 8.37 -15.79 4.84
C ASP A 26 9.14 -16.01 6.15
N ASN A 27 10.28 -16.70 6.08
CA ASN A 27 11.11 -17.07 7.24
C ASN A 27 12.25 -16.09 7.51
N ASP A 28 12.44 -15.11 6.64
CA ASP A 28 13.39 -14.03 6.87
C ASP A 28 12.74 -13.04 7.85
N ARG A 29 12.64 -13.48 9.12
CA ARG A 29 12.43 -12.52 10.20
C ARG A 29 13.68 -11.67 10.21
N PRO A 30 13.58 -10.34 10.11
CA PRO A 30 14.72 -9.45 10.30
C PRO A 30 15.14 -9.54 11.79
N SER A 31 15.78 -10.64 12.16
CA SER A 31 16.11 -11.00 13.54
C SER A 31 17.42 -10.33 13.95
N GLU A 32 18.25 -10.00 12.96
CA GLU A 32 19.45 -9.19 13.13
C GLU A 32 19.18 -7.75 12.72
N VAL A 33 19.63 -6.82 13.55
CA VAL A 33 19.55 -5.36 13.33
C VAL A 33 20.19 -4.94 11.99
N ASP A 34 21.08 -5.77 11.44
CA ASP A 34 21.78 -5.53 10.19
C ASP A 34 21.01 -5.96 8.93
N ASP A 35 20.13 -6.97 8.99
CA ASP A 35 19.30 -7.39 7.83
C ASP A 35 18.24 -6.33 7.52
N ILE A 36 17.78 -5.64 8.56
CA ILE A 36 16.75 -4.60 8.45
C ILE A 36 17.28 -3.44 7.60
N LYS A 37 18.59 -3.12 7.62
CA LYS A 37 19.17 -1.96 6.91
C LYS A 37 18.92 -1.95 5.40
N ASN A 38 18.59 -3.10 4.82
CA ASN A 38 18.30 -3.25 3.39
C ASN A 38 16.81 -3.37 3.05
N LEU A 39 15.92 -3.37 4.04
CA LEU A 39 14.49 -3.50 3.82
C LEU A 39 13.92 -2.24 3.16
N ARG A 40 13.38 -2.41 1.95
CA ARG A 40 12.64 -1.36 1.25
C ARG A 40 11.14 -1.50 1.47
N LEU A 41 10.47 -0.35 1.46
CA LEU A 41 9.00 -0.31 1.55
C LEU A 41 8.34 -1.01 0.35
N CYS A 42 8.90 -0.87 -0.86
CA CYS A 42 8.37 -1.54 -2.06
C CYS A 42 8.34 -3.07 -1.91
N ASP A 43 9.38 -3.66 -1.34
CA ASP A 43 9.49 -5.10 -1.13
C ASP A 43 8.47 -5.58 -0.08
N ALA A 44 8.33 -4.82 1.01
CA ALA A 44 7.34 -5.11 2.05
C ALA A 44 5.90 -5.04 1.52
N ILE A 45 5.58 -4.06 0.67
CA ILE A 45 4.26 -3.92 0.04
C ILE A 45 4.01 -5.03 -0.98
N ALA A 46 4.99 -5.34 -1.85
CA ALA A 46 4.86 -6.45 -2.79
C ALA A 46 4.64 -7.78 -2.07
N THR A 47 5.37 -8.01 -0.98
CA THR A 47 5.20 -9.20 -0.11
C THR A 47 3.82 -9.24 0.53
N LEU A 48 3.34 -8.12 1.09
CA LEU A 48 1.99 -8.01 1.64
C LEU A 48 0.93 -8.37 0.60
N LEU A 49 1.01 -7.78 -0.59
CA LEU A 49 0.04 -8.00 -1.66
C LEU A 49 0.12 -9.42 -2.22
N HIS A 50 1.32 -9.99 -2.34
CA HIS A 50 1.53 -11.39 -2.72
C HIS A 50 0.79 -12.35 -1.79
N HIS A 51 0.90 -12.17 -0.47
CA HIS A 51 0.16 -13.02 0.47
C HIS A 51 -1.35 -12.79 0.45
N LEU A 52 -1.81 -11.62 0.01
CA LEU A 52 -3.23 -11.30 -0.14
C LEU A 52 -3.84 -11.85 -1.43
N GLU A 53 -3.06 -12.40 -2.37
CA GLU A 53 -3.54 -13.00 -3.62
C GLU A 53 -4.61 -14.07 -3.39
N ALA A 54 -4.49 -14.88 -2.32
CA ALA A 54 -5.48 -15.89 -1.97
C ALA A 54 -6.85 -15.29 -1.59
N LYS A 55 -6.88 -14.04 -1.11
CA LYS A 55 -8.10 -13.31 -0.71
C LYS A 55 -8.62 -12.42 -1.83
N GLN A 56 -7.72 -11.85 -2.61
CA GLN A 56 -8.01 -10.97 -3.72
C GLN A 56 -7.09 -11.33 -4.90
N PRO A 57 -7.51 -12.27 -5.78
CA PRO A 57 -6.71 -12.67 -6.93
C PRO A 57 -6.39 -11.50 -7.86
N GLY A 58 -5.15 -11.42 -8.32
CA GLY A 58 -4.63 -10.39 -9.21
C GLY A 58 -4.32 -9.06 -8.54
N ILE A 59 -4.39 -8.97 -7.21
CA ILE A 59 -4.17 -7.72 -6.47
C ILE A 59 -2.75 -7.19 -6.65
N LEU A 60 -1.75 -8.07 -6.65
CA LEU A 60 -0.35 -7.68 -6.79
C LEU A 60 -0.12 -7.08 -8.18
N ARG A 61 -0.59 -7.77 -9.23
CA ARG A 61 -0.49 -7.29 -10.62
C ARG A 61 -1.27 -5.99 -10.85
N SER A 62 -2.48 -5.90 -10.30
CA SER A 62 -3.32 -4.70 -10.43
C SER A 62 -2.65 -3.51 -9.76
N PHE A 63 -2.09 -3.71 -8.56
CA PHE A 63 -1.40 -2.65 -7.82
C PHE A 63 -0.18 -2.10 -8.55
N PHE A 64 0.57 -2.92 -9.28
CA PHE A 64 1.77 -2.49 -10.03
C PHE A 64 1.51 -2.19 -11.50
N SER A 65 0.26 -2.27 -11.96
CA SER A 65 -0.08 -1.96 -13.35
C SER A 65 0.17 -0.47 -13.66
N PRO A 66 0.75 -0.12 -14.82
CA PRO A 66 0.88 1.27 -15.25
C PRO A 66 -0.48 1.93 -15.51
N ASN A 67 -1.52 1.14 -15.84
CA ASN A 67 -2.87 1.63 -16.14
C ASN A 67 -3.75 1.78 -14.88
N LEU A 68 -3.16 1.67 -13.68
CA LEU A 68 -3.90 1.81 -12.44
C LEU A 68 -4.25 3.29 -12.19
N LYS A 69 -5.54 3.63 -12.15
CA LYS A 69 -5.98 4.97 -11.76
C LYS A 69 -5.99 5.14 -10.25
N TYR A 70 -6.55 4.14 -9.57
CA TYR A 70 -6.76 4.20 -8.13
C TYR A 70 -6.74 2.80 -7.53
N PHE A 71 -6.06 2.67 -6.41
CA PHE A 71 -6.08 1.50 -5.55
C PHE A 71 -6.16 1.95 -4.10
N LYS A 72 -6.97 1.28 -3.30
CA LYS A 72 -7.02 1.47 -1.85
C LYS A 72 -7.15 0.12 -1.18
N PHE A 73 -6.26 -0.09 -0.23
CA PHE A 73 -6.27 -1.18 0.72
C PHE A 73 -6.31 -0.59 2.12
N THR A 74 -7.30 -0.99 2.91
CA THR A 74 -7.33 -0.66 4.34
C THR A 74 -7.54 -1.91 5.16
N ARG A 75 -6.68 -2.08 6.16
CA ARG A 75 -6.75 -3.13 7.16
C ARG A 75 -7.17 -2.52 8.49
N PHE A 76 -8.23 -3.05 9.10
CA PHE A 76 -8.68 -2.70 10.44
C PHE A 76 -8.44 -3.88 11.38
N SER A 77 -7.85 -3.62 12.54
CA SER A 77 -7.60 -4.62 13.59
C SER A 77 -8.69 -4.57 14.65
N GLU A 78 -9.21 -5.74 15.05
CA GLU A 78 -10.16 -5.83 16.16
C GLU A 78 -9.46 -5.78 17.54
N ARG A 79 -8.17 -6.13 17.60
CA ARG A 79 -7.37 -6.12 18.85
C ARG A 79 -6.79 -4.75 19.20
N GLY A 80 -7.24 -3.69 18.53
CA GLY A 80 -6.91 -2.30 18.81
C GLY A 80 -6.12 -1.59 17.71
N ASN A 81 -6.04 -0.26 17.83
CA ASN A 81 -5.57 0.67 16.80
C ASN A 81 -4.14 0.43 16.29
N MET A 82 -3.30 -0.30 17.05
CA MET A 82 -1.88 -0.47 16.74
C MET A 82 -1.57 -1.31 15.49
N ARG A 83 -2.56 -1.84 14.77
CA ARG A 83 -2.37 -2.63 13.54
C ARG A 83 -3.25 -2.20 12.37
N ASN A 84 -3.91 -1.06 12.51
CA ASN A 84 -4.60 -0.43 11.41
C ASN A 84 -3.56 0.06 10.40
N PHE A 85 -3.79 -0.24 9.13
CA PHE A 85 -2.85 0.01 8.06
C PHE A 85 -3.59 0.45 6.81
N PHE A 86 -3.01 1.43 6.14
CA PHE A 86 -3.53 2.01 4.92
C PHE A 86 -2.46 1.95 3.84
N LEU A 87 -2.89 1.59 2.64
CA LEU A 87 -2.12 1.66 1.41
C LEU A 87 -3.06 2.17 0.32
N CYS A 88 -2.69 3.28 -0.30
CA CYS A 88 -3.40 3.80 -1.44
C CYS A 88 -2.42 4.16 -2.55
N ARG A 89 -2.80 3.89 -3.79
CA ARG A 89 -2.10 4.36 -4.99
C ARG A 89 -3.06 5.15 -5.86
N LYS A 90 -2.66 6.34 -6.31
CA LYS A 90 -3.41 7.21 -7.24
C LYS A 90 -2.47 7.61 -8.37
N GLY A 91 -2.62 7.00 -9.54
CA GLY A 91 -1.65 7.09 -10.63
C GLY A 91 -0.27 6.58 -10.18
N GLU A 92 0.76 7.40 -10.28
CA GLU A 92 2.12 7.05 -9.84
C GLU A 92 2.33 7.16 -8.32
N TYR A 93 1.49 7.92 -7.61
CA TYR A 93 1.71 8.21 -6.19
C TYR A 93 1.16 7.10 -5.30
N VAL A 94 1.97 6.66 -4.34
CA VAL A 94 1.60 5.69 -3.31
C VAL A 94 1.69 6.34 -1.94
N THR A 95 0.59 6.37 -1.21
CA THR A 95 0.60 6.72 0.21
C THR A 95 0.34 5.50 1.07
N THR A 96 1.15 5.32 2.11
CA THR A 96 0.95 4.27 3.09
C THR A 96 1.27 4.76 4.49
N GLY A 97 0.55 4.25 5.47
CA GLY A 97 0.72 4.64 6.85
C GLY A 97 -0.05 3.74 7.79
N ARG A 98 0.35 3.75 9.06
CA ARG A 98 -0.52 3.29 10.14
C ARG A 98 -1.41 4.42 10.57
N PHE A 99 -2.63 4.09 10.99
CA PHE A 99 -3.56 5.11 11.43
C PHE A 99 -4.38 4.65 12.63
N GLU A 100 -4.79 5.59 13.47
CA GLU A 100 -5.69 5.35 14.59
C GLU A 100 -6.89 6.28 14.46
N TYR A 101 -8.10 5.75 14.66
CA TYR A 101 -9.30 6.56 14.63
C TYR A 101 -9.65 6.98 16.06
N ASN A 102 -9.65 8.28 16.31
CA ASN A 102 -9.87 8.88 17.62
C ASN A 102 -11.16 9.73 17.59
N PRO A 103 -12.34 9.12 17.75
CA PRO A 103 -13.62 9.83 17.73
C PRO A 103 -13.76 10.82 18.90
N GLY A 104 -13.15 10.52 20.06
CA GLY A 104 -13.21 11.36 21.25
C GLY A 104 -12.41 12.66 21.18
N GLU A 105 -11.47 12.78 20.23
CA GLU A 105 -10.56 13.93 20.13
C GLU A 105 -10.79 14.78 18.88
N GLY A 106 -12.05 15.17 18.67
CA GLY A 106 -12.46 15.99 17.53
C GLY A 106 -12.62 15.20 16.24
N ASN A 107 -12.98 13.91 16.36
CA ASN A 107 -13.27 13.03 15.23
C ASN A 107 -12.12 12.97 14.20
N ARG A 108 -10.94 12.56 14.64
CA ARG A 108 -9.73 12.64 13.82
C ARG A 108 -9.07 11.30 13.58
N ILE A 109 -8.17 11.28 12.60
CA ILE A 109 -7.30 10.16 12.28
C ILE A 109 -5.87 10.56 12.62
N GLU A 110 -5.21 9.76 13.45
CA GLU A 110 -3.80 9.94 13.78
C GLU A 110 -2.95 8.96 13.00
N TRP A 111 -2.04 9.49 12.21
CA TRP A 111 -1.12 8.73 11.39
C TRP A 111 0.19 8.49 12.14
N THR A 112 0.75 7.30 11.96
CA THR A 112 2.10 6.95 12.42
C THR A 112 2.87 6.31 11.27
N PHE A 113 4.10 6.77 11.05
CA PHE A 113 4.95 6.39 9.90
C PHE A 113 4.21 6.59 8.58
N LEU A 114 3.81 7.82 8.27
CA LEU A 114 3.20 8.10 6.98
C LEU A 114 4.31 8.24 5.94
N SER A 115 4.18 7.56 4.81
CA SER A 115 5.11 7.64 3.69
C SER A 115 4.33 7.88 2.40
N ASN A 116 4.82 8.80 1.58
CA ASN A 116 4.38 9.00 0.21
C ASN A 116 5.56 8.69 -0.72
N SER A 117 5.27 7.99 -1.81
CA SER A 117 6.25 7.49 -2.76
C SER A 117 5.71 7.59 -4.18
N THR A 118 6.56 7.43 -5.17
CA THR A 118 6.18 7.29 -6.58
C THR A 118 6.60 5.94 -7.13
N ILE A 119 5.82 5.41 -8.06
CA ILE A 119 6.17 4.28 -8.93
C ILE A 119 6.33 4.83 -10.35
N GLU A 120 7.55 4.81 -10.85
CA GLU A 120 7.87 5.24 -12.21
C GLU A 120 7.38 4.22 -13.25
N GLU A 121 7.28 4.61 -14.53
CA GLU A 121 6.84 3.74 -15.62
C GLU A 121 7.67 2.45 -15.78
N ASN A 122 8.95 2.52 -15.39
CA ASN A 122 9.86 1.37 -15.39
C ASN A 122 9.63 0.40 -14.21
N GLY A 123 8.69 0.70 -13.30
CA GLY A 123 8.40 -0.08 -12.10
C GLY A 123 9.28 0.25 -10.89
N SER A 124 10.21 1.19 -11.01
CA SER A 124 11.02 1.63 -9.87
C SER A 124 10.19 2.45 -8.88
N TRP A 125 10.44 2.24 -7.60
CA TRP A 125 9.69 2.83 -6.50
C TRP A 125 10.61 3.73 -5.68
N ARG A 126 10.25 5.00 -5.52
CA ARG A 126 11.05 5.97 -4.75
C ARG A 126 10.22 6.67 -3.69
N PRO A 127 10.69 6.72 -2.44
CA PRO A 127 10.00 7.48 -1.41
C PRO A 127 10.25 8.98 -1.63
N VAL A 128 9.17 9.78 -1.58
CA VAL A 128 9.18 11.23 -1.85
C VAL A 128 9.05 12.01 -0.56
N TYR A 129 8.17 11.56 0.33
CA TYR A 129 7.88 12.23 1.59
C TYR A 129 7.66 11.19 2.69
N GLY A 130 7.97 11.55 3.93
CA GLY A 130 7.66 10.72 5.08
C GLY A 130 7.66 11.49 6.39
N CYS A 131 6.73 11.17 7.28
CA CYS A 131 6.66 11.73 8.61
C CYS A 131 6.38 10.67 9.68
N TRP A 132 6.82 10.95 10.90
CA TRP A 132 6.64 10.04 12.02
C TRP A 132 5.21 10.03 12.54
N LYS A 133 4.58 11.21 12.57
CA LYS A 133 3.21 11.43 13.01
C LYS A 133 2.55 12.48 12.14
N ALA A 134 1.26 12.30 11.88
CA ALA A 134 0.43 13.24 11.14
C ALA A 134 -1.02 13.10 11.61
N CYS A 135 -1.89 14.01 11.21
CA CYS A 135 -3.32 13.87 11.46
C CYS A 135 -4.13 14.23 10.21
N SER A 136 -5.34 13.69 10.13
CA SER A 136 -6.33 14.07 9.13
C SER A 136 -7.73 13.97 9.70
N GLN A 137 -8.70 14.48 8.95
CA GLN A 137 -10.12 14.25 9.22
C GLN A 137 -10.60 12.99 8.49
N PRO A 138 -11.64 12.30 8.97
CA PRO A 138 -12.31 11.26 8.21
C PRO A 138 -12.92 11.79 6.90
N PRO A 139 -13.07 10.94 5.87
CA PRO A 139 -12.65 9.54 5.81
C PRO A 139 -11.12 9.37 5.72
N VAL A 140 -10.62 8.14 5.91
CA VAL A 140 -9.17 7.83 5.95
C VAL A 140 -8.42 8.35 4.72
N ASP A 141 -9.05 8.40 3.56
CA ASP A 141 -8.49 8.84 2.29
C ASP A 141 -8.74 10.32 1.97
N SER A 142 -9.38 11.10 2.86
CA SER A 142 -9.64 12.53 2.65
C SER A 142 -8.36 13.33 2.38
N PHE A 143 -7.24 12.92 2.99
CA PHE A 143 -5.97 13.63 2.89
C PHE A 143 -5.27 13.45 1.52
N LEU A 144 -5.78 12.57 0.66
CA LEU A 144 -5.21 12.35 -0.67
C LEU A 144 -5.55 13.50 -1.64
N ASP A 145 -6.64 14.22 -1.37
CA ASP A 145 -7.10 15.36 -2.17
C ASP A 145 -6.84 16.70 -1.45
N GLU A 146 -6.71 16.69 -0.12
CA GLU A 146 -6.41 17.87 0.71
C GLU A 146 -5.19 17.60 1.61
N TRP A 147 -4.19 18.50 1.63
CA TRP A 147 -2.94 18.28 2.37
C TRP A 147 -3.15 17.93 3.85
N ILE A 148 -2.31 17.02 4.36
CA ILE A 148 -2.29 16.52 5.74
C ILE A 148 -2.16 17.67 6.77
N THR A 149 -3.16 17.85 7.62
CA THR A 149 -3.14 18.82 8.74
C THR A 149 -2.64 18.18 10.04
N HIS A 150 -1.45 18.56 10.53
CA HIS A 150 -0.87 18.04 11.78
C HIS A 150 -1.62 18.49 13.05
N ILE A 151 -1.56 17.70 14.14
CA ILE A 151 -2.07 18.06 15.48
C ILE A 151 -0.94 18.26 16.49
N GLY A 152 -1.05 19.37 17.22
CA GLY A 152 -0.12 19.80 18.27
C GLY A 152 -0.21 21.27 18.67
N GLY A 153 -1.19 22.04 18.16
CA GLY A 153 -1.45 23.41 18.65
C GLY A 153 -0.44 24.48 18.22
N ARG A 154 0.39 24.24 17.20
CA ARG A 154 1.14 25.31 16.52
C ARG A 154 0.84 25.30 15.01
N PRO A 155 0.33 26.41 14.45
CA PRO A 155 0.08 26.54 13.01
C PRO A 155 1.36 26.98 12.31
N PHE A 156 2.19 26.07 11.83
CA PHE A 156 3.42 26.35 11.06
C PHE A 156 3.84 25.03 10.38
N MET A 157 4.27 24.97 9.12
CA MET A 157 5.32 25.85 8.60
C MET A 157 5.22 26.24 7.11
N PRO A 158 5.75 27.43 6.77
CA PRO A 158 6.32 27.70 5.46
C PRO A 158 7.59 26.85 5.25
N GLU A 159 7.71 26.24 4.08
CA GLU A 159 8.94 25.78 3.41
C GLU A 159 9.82 24.66 3.98
N GLU A 160 9.71 24.19 5.23
CA GLU A 160 10.60 23.13 5.74
C GLU A 160 9.90 22.14 6.68
N VAL A 161 9.54 20.92 6.21
CA VAL A 161 9.81 19.59 6.85
C VAL A 161 9.36 18.46 5.89
N SER A 162 9.99 18.37 4.71
CA SER A 162 10.49 17.04 4.31
C SER A 162 11.95 17.05 4.73
N ASP A 163 12.25 16.72 6.00
CA ASP A 163 13.62 16.35 6.29
C ASP A 163 13.88 15.13 5.42
N GLU A 164 14.70 15.28 4.37
CA GLU A 164 15.04 14.21 3.44
C GLU A 164 15.56 12.98 4.20
N LYS A 165 16.08 13.17 5.43
CA LYS A 165 16.52 12.11 6.33
C LYS A 165 15.37 11.35 7.00
N MET A 166 14.15 11.89 7.03
CA MET A 166 12.96 11.27 7.61
C MET A 166 12.23 10.38 6.62
N VAL A 167 12.27 10.71 5.33
CA VAL A 167 11.67 9.92 4.24
C VAL A 167 12.09 8.45 4.30
N PRO A 168 13.40 8.09 4.28
CA PRO A 168 13.82 6.69 4.34
C PRO A 168 13.50 6.04 5.69
N LYS A 169 13.50 6.80 6.80
CA LYS A 169 13.19 6.26 8.13
C LYS A 169 11.72 5.87 8.27
N ALA A 170 10.81 6.69 7.77
CA ALA A 170 9.38 6.40 7.79
C ALA A 170 9.06 5.19 6.89
N ALA A 171 9.62 5.18 5.67
CA ALA A 171 9.46 4.07 4.74
C ALA A 171 10.00 2.75 5.32
N PHE A 172 11.18 2.78 5.92
CA PHE A 172 11.77 1.64 6.62
C PHE A 172 10.92 1.17 7.80
N ALA A 173 10.45 2.09 8.66
CA ALA A 173 9.65 1.73 9.82
C ALA A 173 8.33 1.05 9.41
N LEU A 174 7.70 1.52 8.33
CA LEU A 174 6.53 0.87 7.73
C LEU A 174 6.85 -0.51 7.20
N GLY A 175 7.88 -0.63 6.35
CA GLY A 175 8.29 -1.92 5.78
C GLY A 175 8.54 -2.95 6.88
N LYS A 176 9.27 -2.54 7.92
CA LYS A 176 9.55 -3.36 9.10
C LYS A 176 8.26 -3.83 9.77
N ILE A 177 7.30 -2.95 9.99
CA ILE A 177 6.03 -3.33 10.62
C ILE A 177 5.22 -4.29 9.76
N ILE A 178 5.15 -4.06 8.45
CA ILE A 178 4.46 -4.93 7.50
C ILE A 178 4.99 -6.36 7.64
N CYS A 179 6.31 -6.53 7.60
CA CYS A 179 6.98 -7.83 7.64
C CYS A 179 6.97 -8.45 9.05
N GLU A 180 7.40 -7.74 10.09
CA GLU A 180 7.51 -8.29 11.45
C GLU A 180 6.15 -8.66 12.05
N ARG A 181 5.12 -7.85 11.76
CA ARG A 181 3.76 -8.10 12.22
C ARG A 181 2.96 -8.98 11.27
N LYS A 182 3.53 -9.31 10.11
CA LYS A 182 2.91 -10.10 9.05
C LYS A 182 1.47 -9.63 8.80
N LEU A 183 1.31 -8.39 8.35
CA LEU A 183 -0.02 -7.74 8.30
C LEU A 183 -1.04 -8.47 7.41
N TRP A 184 -0.60 -9.43 6.59
CA TRP A 184 -1.44 -10.35 5.82
C TRP A 184 -2.07 -11.49 6.64
N GLU A 185 -1.52 -11.84 7.80
CA GLU A 185 -2.04 -12.89 8.69
C GLU A 185 -3.24 -12.40 9.52
N GLU A 186 -4.11 -13.34 9.90
CA GLU A 186 -5.41 -13.06 10.55
C GLU A 186 -5.39 -13.17 12.08
N HIS A 187 -4.23 -12.96 12.71
CA HIS A 187 -4.05 -13.15 14.16
C HIS A 187 -4.98 -12.31 15.05
N ASP A 188 -5.59 -11.28 14.48
CA ASP A 188 -6.48 -10.32 15.14
C ASP A 188 -7.82 -10.16 14.40
N GLN A 189 -8.24 -11.16 13.61
CA GLN A 189 -9.48 -11.13 12.81
C GLN A 189 -9.67 -9.81 12.03
N PRO A 190 -8.67 -9.42 11.22
CA PRO A 190 -8.71 -8.10 10.60
C PRO A 190 -9.79 -8.03 9.52
N THR A 191 -10.43 -6.86 9.42
CA THR A 191 -11.28 -6.55 8.26
C THR A 191 -10.42 -5.89 7.19
N PHE A 192 -10.47 -6.43 5.98
CA PHE A 192 -9.81 -5.86 4.80
C PHE A 192 -10.83 -5.20 3.88
N THR A 193 -10.46 -4.05 3.33
CA THR A 193 -11.24 -3.39 2.29
C THR A 193 -10.35 -3.13 1.08
N PHE A 194 -10.88 -3.36 -0.10
CA PHE A 194 -10.21 -3.19 -1.38
C PHE A 194 -11.07 -2.34 -2.31
N GLU A 195 -10.46 -1.32 -2.90
CA GLU A 195 -11.06 -0.55 -4.01
C GLU A 195 -10.01 -0.45 -5.12
N THR A 196 -10.38 -0.71 -6.36
CA THR A 196 -9.47 -0.64 -7.51
C THR A 196 -10.21 -0.07 -8.71
N LYS A 197 -9.60 0.87 -9.41
CA LYS A 197 -10.10 1.47 -10.66
C LYS A 197 -8.98 1.47 -11.69
N MET A 198 -9.22 0.84 -12.82
CA MET A 198 -8.29 0.74 -13.94
C MET A 198 -8.67 1.73 -15.04
N GLU A 199 -7.67 2.19 -15.80
CA GLU A 199 -7.88 2.85 -17.08
C GLU A 199 -8.11 1.81 -18.17
N TYR A 200 -9.24 1.91 -18.85
CA TYR A 200 -9.47 1.21 -20.10
C TYR A 200 -9.18 2.18 -21.23
N THR A 201 -8.06 2.02 -21.92
CA THR A 201 -7.84 2.69 -23.20
C THR A 201 -8.71 1.98 -24.22
N SER A 202 -9.70 2.70 -24.76
CA SER A 202 -10.62 2.17 -25.78
C SER A 202 -9.97 1.97 -27.15
N GLU A 203 -8.64 2.11 -27.25
CA GLU A 203 -7.89 1.88 -28.48
C GLU A 203 -7.55 0.39 -28.62
N ALA A 204 -8.60 -0.42 -28.80
CA ALA A 204 -8.41 -1.65 -29.55
C ALA A 204 -8.08 -1.22 -31.00
N PRO A 205 -7.01 -1.73 -31.63
CA PRO A 205 -6.85 -1.56 -33.06
C PRO A 205 -8.11 -2.13 -33.72
N LEU A 206 -8.75 -1.33 -34.58
CA LEU A 206 -9.80 -1.78 -35.48
C LEU A 206 -9.21 -2.87 -36.38
N GLY A 207 -9.21 -4.10 -35.88
CA GLY A 207 -9.01 -5.29 -36.68
C GLY A 207 -10.17 -5.39 -37.68
N PRO A 208 -9.91 -5.77 -38.94
CA PRO A 208 -10.95 -5.81 -39.95
C PRO A 208 -12.06 -6.80 -39.54
N GLU A 209 -13.30 -6.37 -39.77
CA GLU A 209 -14.55 -7.09 -39.55
C GLU A 209 -14.45 -8.59 -39.86
N LEU A 210 -14.66 -9.43 -38.84
CA LEU A 210 -15.17 -10.78 -39.05
C LEU A 210 -16.27 -11.09 -38.03
N MET A 211 -17.48 -10.89 -38.52
CA MET A 211 -18.71 -11.69 -38.34
C MET A 211 -19.20 -12.04 -36.93
N ASP A 212 -20.42 -11.53 -36.68
CA ASP A 212 -21.56 -12.16 -36.02
C ASP A 212 -21.27 -13.41 -35.17
N HIS A 213 -21.40 -13.28 -33.85
CA HIS A 213 -22.14 -14.26 -33.07
C HIS A 213 -22.75 -13.64 -31.79
N ASP A 214 -24.00 -14.01 -31.58
CA ASP A 214 -24.90 -13.63 -30.51
C ASP A 214 -24.39 -13.90 -29.09
N HIS A 215 -24.87 -13.05 -28.16
CA HIS A 215 -25.18 -13.30 -26.75
C HIS A 215 -24.11 -13.93 -25.84
N ILE A 216 -23.77 -13.24 -24.74
CA ILE A 216 -24.16 -13.62 -23.37
C ILE A 216 -23.74 -12.53 -22.36
N SER A 217 -24.63 -12.35 -21.39
CA SER A 217 -24.72 -11.41 -20.27
C SER A 217 -23.60 -11.45 -19.20
N GLU A 218 -23.45 -10.31 -18.51
CA GLU A 218 -22.57 -10.02 -17.36
C GLU A 218 -22.68 -11.00 -16.16
N PRO A 219 -21.71 -10.96 -15.22
CA PRO A 219 -22.05 -10.36 -13.93
C PRO A 219 -20.93 -9.55 -13.24
N GLY A 220 -21.29 -8.40 -12.67
CA GLY A 220 -20.54 -7.74 -11.60
C GLY A 220 -20.87 -8.36 -10.23
N ILE A 221 -19.85 -8.85 -9.52
CA ILE A 221 -19.99 -9.38 -8.16
C ILE A 221 -19.28 -8.44 -7.18
N ALA A 222 -20.06 -7.75 -6.33
CA ALA A 222 -19.57 -7.11 -5.12
C ALA A 222 -19.75 -8.07 -3.94
N LEU A 223 -18.65 -8.62 -3.42
CA LEU A 223 -18.67 -9.45 -2.21
C LEU A 223 -18.53 -8.56 -0.97
N ARG A 224 -19.64 -8.36 -0.26
CA ARG A 224 -19.65 -7.92 1.14
C ARG A 224 -19.71 -9.18 2.02
N LEU A 225 -18.63 -9.46 2.75
CA LEU A 225 -18.69 -10.41 3.87
C LEU A 225 -19.22 -9.68 5.11
N ALA A 226 -20.32 -10.19 5.65
CA ALA A 226 -20.93 -9.71 6.88
C ALA A 226 -20.29 -10.42 8.08
N SER A 227 -19.90 -9.65 9.10
CA SER A 227 -19.48 -10.16 10.40
C SER A 227 -20.68 -10.77 11.14
N ALA A 228 -20.52 -11.99 11.65
CA ALA A 228 -21.49 -12.63 12.54
C ALA A 228 -21.29 -12.14 13.99
N LYS A 229 -22.42 -12.02 14.71
CA LYS A 229 -22.53 -11.60 16.13
C LYS A 229 -21.94 -12.61 17.10
#